data_AF-A0A959APP2-F1
#
_entry.id   AF-A0A959APP2-F1
#
_cell.length_a   1.000
_cell.length_b   1.000
_cell.length_c   1.000
_cell.angle_alpha   90.00
_cell.angle_beta   90.00
_cell.angle_gamma   90.00
#
_symmetry.space_group_name_H-M   'P 1'
#
loop_
_entity.id
_entity.type
_entity.pdbx_description
1 polymer ?
#
loop_
_entity_poly.entity_id
_entity_poly.type
_entity_poly.pdbx_seq_one_letter_code
_entity_poly.pdbx_strand_id
1 'polypeptide(L)'
;WAARDPLRNYERYLLQEGLLSEKQVKEIRQDIKNDINKGLEIAYGEGPIQSSPEQELADVYAPFQSRAVAPKSNKKTERRFVDAISEGLRQAMEKHDNLVLMGQDIADYGGVFKITEGFVVKFGKERVRNTPLCESAIVGIGLGLSLKGYKAMVEMQFADFVTCGFNQIVNNLAKLHYRWGQHAY
;
A
#
# COMPACT_ATOMS: atom_id res chain seq x y z
N TRP A 1 30.29 3.41 -23.94
CA TRP A 1 29.56 4.01 -22.81
C TRP A 1 30.42 5.04 -22.06
N ALA A 2 31.68 4.74 -21.71
CA ALA A 2 32.58 5.67 -20.99
C ALA A 2 32.79 7.05 -21.69
N ALA A 3 32.82 7.10 -23.02
CA ALA A 3 32.91 8.36 -23.77
C ALA A 3 31.60 9.19 -23.75
N ARG A 4 30.46 8.57 -23.39
CA ARG A 4 29.14 9.20 -23.26
C ARG A 4 28.72 9.36 -21.80
N ASP A 5 29.68 9.29 -20.87
CA ASP A 5 29.42 9.49 -19.45
C ASP A 5 28.88 10.91 -19.21
N PRO A 6 27.62 11.06 -18.74
CA PRO A 6 27.00 12.37 -18.56
C PRO A 6 27.72 13.21 -17.50
N LEU A 7 28.31 12.60 -16.47
CA LEU A 7 29.02 13.32 -15.41
C LEU A 7 30.31 13.92 -15.94
N ARG A 8 31.13 13.12 -16.65
CA ARG A 8 32.39 13.60 -17.23
C ARG A 8 32.19 14.64 -18.32
N ASN A 9 31.13 14.48 -19.13
CA ASN A 9 30.83 15.42 -20.20
C ASN A 9 30.30 16.75 -19.63
N TYR A 10 29.47 16.70 -18.59
CA TYR A 10 28.99 17.91 -17.91
C TYR A 10 30.10 18.62 -17.14
N GLU A 11 30.98 17.89 -16.44
CA GLU A 11 32.17 18.46 -15.78
C GLU A 11 33.06 19.18 -16.80
N ARG A 12 33.34 18.55 -17.95
CA ARG A 12 34.13 19.17 -19.03
C ARG A 12 33.46 20.41 -19.60
N TYR A 13 32.16 20.36 -19.81
CA TYR A 13 31.39 21.52 -20.27
C TYR A 13 31.52 22.69 -19.28
N LEU A 14 31.34 22.44 -17.98
CA LEU A 14 31.47 23.48 -16.95
C LEU A 14 32.90 24.05 -16.83
N LEU A 15 33.92 23.22 -17.02
CA LEU A 15 35.32 23.65 -17.10
C LEU A 15 35.57 24.52 -18.35
N GLN A 16 34.98 24.16 -19.49
CA GLN A 16 35.10 24.92 -20.74
C GLN A 16 34.40 26.28 -20.68
N GLU A 17 33.23 26.35 -20.06
CA GLU A 17 32.47 27.60 -19.84
C GLU A 17 33.08 28.48 -18.73
N GLY A 18 34.13 28.02 -18.03
CA GLY A 18 34.77 28.74 -16.94
C GLY A 18 33.91 28.86 -15.67
N LEU A 19 32.81 28.11 -15.59
CA LEU A 19 31.90 28.07 -14.44
C LEU A 19 32.43 27.17 -13.31
N LEU A 20 33.42 26.33 -13.62
CA LEU A 20 34.08 25.42 -12.69
C LEU A 20 35.59 25.44 -12.96
N SER A 21 36.39 25.20 -11.92
CA SER A 21 37.84 25.03 -12.03
C SER A 21 38.28 23.64 -11.57
N GLU A 22 39.42 23.18 -12.08
CA GLU A 22 40.06 21.92 -11.64
C GLU A 22 40.28 21.87 -10.11
N LYS A 23 40.55 23.03 -9.51
CA LYS A 23 40.68 23.15 -8.05
C LYS A 23 39.34 22.87 -7.36
N GLN A 24 38.27 23.52 -7.80
CA GLN A 24 36.92 23.31 -7.25
C GLN A 24 36.44 21.87 -7.46
N VAL A 25 36.73 21.24 -8.61
CA VAL A 25 36.41 19.83 -8.84
C VAL A 25 37.07 18.94 -7.80
N LYS A 26 38.37 19.16 -7.53
CA LYS A 26 39.11 18.39 -6.52
C LYS A 26 38.58 18.63 -5.11
N GLU A 27 38.29 19.88 -4.75
CA GLU A 27 37.71 20.25 -3.46
C GLU A 27 36.35 19.55 -3.25
N ILE A 28 35.41 19.66 -4.19
CA ILE A 28 34.08 19.01 -4.12
C ILE A 28 34.22 17.49 -3.96
N ARG A 29 35.10 16.86 -4.75
CA ARG A 29 35.33 15.40 -4.65
C ARG A 29 35.93 15.01 -3.31
N GLN A 30 36.85 15.82 -2.78
CA GLN A 30 37.46 15.57 -1.49
C GLN A 30 36.44 15.75 -0.36
N ASP A 31 35.58 16.76 -0.43
CA ASP A 31 34.52 17.01 0.55
C ASP A 31 33.51 15.87 0.58
N ILE A 32 33.00 15.43 -0.58
CA ILE A 32 32.10 14.27 -0.67
C ILE A 32 32.77 13.01 -0.13
N LYS A 33 34.05 12.79 -0.45
CA LYS A 33 34.81 11.64 0.07
C LYS A 33 34.93 11.70 1.60
N ASN A 34 35.22 12.87 2.15
CA ASN A 34 35.30 13.09 3.59
C ASN A 34 33.94 12.81 4.25
N ASP A 35 32.83 13.25 3.66
CA ASP A 35 31.49 13.03 4.22
C ASP A 35 31.07 11.56 4.16
N ILE A 36 31.39 10.85 3.08
CA ILE A 36 31.20 9.39 2.99
C ILE A 36 32.01 8.69 4.10
N ASN A 37 33.28 9.07 4.28
CA ASN A 37 34.14 8.47 5.29
C ASN A 37 33.62 8.72 6.72
N LYS A 38 33.17 9.95 7.03
CA LYS A 38 32.53 10.26 8.31
C LYS A 38 31.30 9.39 8.55
N GLY A 39 30.45 9.21 7.53
CA GLY A 39 29.27 8.35 7.60
C GLY A 39 29.64 6.88 7.87
N LEU A 40 30.70 6.39 7.22
CA LEU A 40 31.22 5.04 7.46
C LEU A 40 31.81 4.88 8.86
N GLU A 41 32.55 5.87 9.36
CA GLU A 41 33.08 5.85 10.74
C GLU A 41 31.95 5.75 11.78
N ILE A 42 30.86 6.49 11.58
CA ILE A 42 29.65 6.40 12.44
C ILE A 42 29.07 4.99 12.38
N ALA A 43 28.84 4.45 11.18
CA ALA A 43 28.25 3.12 11.00
C ALA A 43 29.13 1.99 11.57
N TYR A 44 30.46 2.09 11.40
CA TYR A 44 31.40 1.12 11.98
C TYR A 44 31.56 1.26 13.50
N GLY A 45 31.22 2.42 14.06
CA GLY A 45 31.19 2.66 15.50
C GLY A 45 29.94 2.11 16.18
N GLU A 46 28.94 1.65 15.43
CA GLU A 46 27.74 1.05 16.01
C GLU A 46 28.06 -0.29 16.70
N GLY A 47 27.40 -0.52 17.84
CA GLY A 47 27.52 -1.79 18.55
C GLY A 47 26.94 -2.96 17.77
N PRO A 48 27.23 -4.21 18.17
CA PRO A 48 26.63 -5.38 17.53
C PRO A 48 25.10 -5.33 17.66
N ILE A 49 24.40 -5.67 16.57
CA ILE A 49 22.95 -5.80 16.57
C ILE A 49 22.55 -6.90 17.57
N GLN A 50 21.71 -6.55 18.52
CA GLN A 50 21.08 -7.50 19.44
C GLN A 50 19.65 -7.76 18.98
N SER A 51 19.25 -9.03 18.99
CA SER A 51 17.91 -9.48 18.63
C SER A 51 17.46 -10.54 19.63
N SER A 52 16.15 -10.62 19.87
CA SER A 52 15.52 -11.71 20.59
C SER A 52 14.35 -12.28 19.78
N PRO A 53 13.97 -13.55 19.96
CA PRO A 53 12.81 -14.12 19.27
C PRO A 53 11.52 -13.31 19.45
N GLU A 54 11.35 -12.69 20.62
CA GLU A 54 10.21 -11.82 20.92
C GLU A 54 10.25 -10.53 20.10
N GLN A 55 11.42 -9.92 19.94
CA GLN A 55 11.61 -8.74 19.09
C GLN A 55 11.38 -9.07 17.62
N GLU A 56 11.92 -10.19 17.13
CA GLU A 56 11.73 -10.62 15.75
C GLU A 56 10.25 -10.88 15.43
N LEU A 57 9.51 -11.49 16.35
CA LEU A 57 8.07 -11.68 16.19
C LEU A 57 7.30 -10.35 16.21
N ALA A 58 7.70 -9.40 17.06
CA ALA A 58 7.10 -8.08 17.11
C ALA A 58 7.39 -7.24 15.86
N ASP A 59 8.54 -7.44 15.21
CA ASP A 59 8.86 -6.81 13.93
C ASP A 59 8.02 -7.39 12.78
N VAL A 60 7.71 -8.69 12.83
CA VAL A 60 6.89 -9.35 11.80
C VAL A 60 5.42 -8.96 11.90
N TYR A 61 4.87 -8.91 13.13
CA TYR A 61 3.43 -8.75 13.36
C TYR A 61 3.09 -7.44 14.06
N ALA A 62 2.14 -6.70 13.47
CA ALA A 62 1.59 -5.54 14.13
C ALA A 62 0.79 -5.97 15.38
N PRO A 63 0.98 -5.31 16.54
CA PRO A 63 0.17 -5.58 17.71
C PRO A 63 -1.29 -5.26 17.41
N PHE A 64 -2.17 -6.22 17.67
CA PHE A 64 -3.61 -6.08 17.43
C PHE A 64 -4.41 -6.58 18.64
N GLN A 65 -5.35 -5.76 19.09
CA GLN A 65 -6.31 -6.15 20.12
C GLN A 65 -7.69 -6.34 19.49
N SER A 66 -8.13 -7.60 19.40
CA SER A 66 -9.47 -7.90 18.91
C SER A 66 -10.53 -7.37 19.87
N ARG A 67 -11.42 -6.53 19.35
CA ARG A 67 -12.58 -6.03 20.10
C ARG A 67 -13.86 -6.64 19.53
N ALA A 68 -14.39 -7.65 20.23
CA ALA A 68 -15.70 -8.19 19.90
C ALA A 68 -16.78 -7.13 20.10
N VAL A 69 -17.63 -6.93 19.08
CA VAL A 69 -18.79 -6.06 19.17
C VAL A 69 -20.01 -6.94 19.41
N ALA A 70 -20.55 -6.90 20.63
CA ALA A 70 -21.79 -7.60 20.93
C ALA A 70 -22.97 -6.95 20.17
N PRO A 71 -23.94 -7.73 19.69
CA PRO A 71 -25.14 -7.17 19.08
C PRO A 71 -25.92 -6.36 20.11
N LYS A 72 -26.50 -5.24 19.67
CA LYS A 72 -27.33 -4.37 20.53
C LYS A 72 -28.60 -5.07 21.03
N SER A 73 -29.00 -6.18 20.41
CA SER A 73 -30.22 -6.93 20.74
C SER A 73 -30.06 -8.41 20.41
N ASN A 74 -30.78 -9.26 21.14
CA ASN A 74 -30.90 -10.70 20.87
C ASN A 74 -31.95 -11.04 19.80
N LYS A 75 -32.61 -10.04 19.21
CA LYS A 75 -33.58 -10.25 18.12
C LYS A 75 -32.85 -10.80 16.89
N LYS A 76 -33.39 -11.89 16.34
CA LYS A 76 -32.89 -12.54 15.13
C LYS A 76 -33.95 -12.48 14.05
N THR A 77 -33.51 -12.40 12.80
CA THR A 77 -34.39 -12.48 11.63
C THR A 77 -33.80 -13.50 10.67
N GLU A 78 -34.64 -14.33 10.07
CA GLU A 78 -34.23 -15.18 8.96
C GLU A 78 -33.94 -14.30 7.73
N ARG A 79 -32.79 -14.54 7.09
CA ARG A 79 -32.33 -13.79 5.91
C ARG A 79 -31.54 -14.72 5.01
N ARG A 80 -31.58 -14.45 3.69
CA ARG A 80 -30.65 -15.11 2.78
C ARG A 80 -29.23 -14.64 3.09
N PHE A 81 -28.25 -15.50 2.86
CA PHE A 81 -26.85 -15.18 3.13
C PHE A 81 -26.37 -13.93 2.37
N VAL A 82 -26.78 -13.79 1.10
CA VAL A 82 -26.48 -12.62 0.26
C VAL A 82 -27.05 -11.31 0.82
N ASP A 83 -28.24 -11.35 1.42
CA ASP A 83 -28.85 -10.17 2.04
C ASP A 83 -28.10 -9.75 3.31
N ALA A 84 -27.56 -10.73 4.05
CA ALA A 84 -26.74 -10.46 5.23
C ALA A 84 -25.38 -9.85 4.85
N ILE A 85 -24.74 -10.32 3.77
CA ILE A 85 -23.51 -9.72 3.24
C ILE A 85 -23.77 -8.30 2.76
N SER A 86 -24.81 -8.09 1.93
CA SER A 86 -25.20 -6.77 1.44
C SER A 86 -25.43 -5.79 2.59
N GLU A 87 -26.16 -6.21 3.62
CA GLU A 87 -26.40 -5.40 4.81
C GLU A 87 -25.10 -5.04 5.56
N GLY A 88 -24.17 -5.99 5.69
CA GLY A 88 -22.86 -5.75 6.32
C GLY A 88 -22.02 -4.74 5.54
N LEU A 89 -21.93 -4.88 4.21
CA LEU A 89 -21.21 -3.94 3.35
C LEU A 89 -21.84 -2.54 3.41
N ARG A 90 -23.17 -2.46 3.38
CA ARG A 90 -23.93 -1.21 3.51
C ARG A 90 -23.62 -0.50 4.82
N GLN A 91 -23.65 -1.23 5.94
CA GLN A 91 -23.31 -0.66 7.26
C GLN A 91 -21.86 -0.17 7.31
N ALA A 92 -20.91 -0.89 6.68
CA ALA A 92 -19.53 -0.46 6.60
C ALA A 92 -19.38 0.85 5.80
N MET A 93 -20.07 0.97 4.66
CA MET A 93 -20.08 2.18 3.84
C MET A 93 -20.74 3.38 4.54
N GLU A 94 -21.77 3.15 5.36
CA GLU A 94 -22.41 4.18 6.20
C GLU A 94 -21.54 4.63 7.36
N LYS A 95 -20.77 3.70 7.94
CA LYS A 95 -19.88 4.00 9.06
C LYS A 95 -18.62 4.74 8.63
N HIS A 96 -18.16 4.49 7.41
CA HIS A 96 -16.88 4.99 6.90
C HIS A 96 -17.11 5.82 5.65
N ASP A 97 -17.19 7.14 5.78
CA ASP A 97 -17.46 8.08 4.68
C ASP A 97 -16.42 8.02 3.56
N ASN A 98 -15.19 7.64 3.89
CA ASN A 98 -14.07 7.48 2.97
C ASN A 98 -13.87 6.04 2.49
N LEU A 99 -14.84 5.14 2.71
CA LEU A 99 -14.74 3.78 2.18
C LEU A 99 -15.07 3.76 0.68
N VAL A 100 -14.17 3.16 -0.09
CA VAL A 100 -14.36 2.86 -1.51
C VAL A 100 -14.54 1.35 -1.71
N LEU A 101 -15.62 0.97 -2.37
CA LEU A 101 -15.91 -0.40 -2.80
C LEU A 101 -15.60 -0.50 -4.30
N MET A 102 -14.77 -1.48 -4.67
CA MET A 102 -14.29 -1.68 -6.03
C MET A 102 -14.43 -3.14 -6.44
N GLY A 103 -14.73 -3.40 -7.70
CA GLY A 103 -14.85 -4.75 -8.22
C GLY A 103 -15.39 -4.79 -9.64
N GLN A 104 -15.52 -5.99 -10.20
CA GLN A 104 -16.09 -6.16 -11.54
C GLN A 104 -17.62 -6.24 -11.50
N ASP A 105 -18.27 -5.39 -12.29
CA ASP A 105 -19.74 -5.32 -12.44
C ASP A 105 -20.52 -5.07 -11.13
N ILE A 106 -19.90 -4.48 -10.11
CA ILE A 106 -20.52 -4.20 -8.81
C ILE A 106 -21.25 -2.84 -8.73
N ALA A 107 -21.05 -1.95 -9.70
CA ALA A 107 -21.66 -0.63 -9.68
C ALA A 107 -23.09 -0.67 -10.22
N ASP A 108 -23.30 -0.25 -11.47
CA ASP A 108 -24.66 -0.14 -12.04
C ASP A 108 -25.38 -1.50 -12.13
N TYR A 109 -24.65 -2.62 -12.23
CA TYR A 109 -25.22 -3.97 -12.28
C TYR A 109 -25.45 -4.59 -10.88
N GLY A 110 -24.74 -4.16 -9.84
CA GLY A 110 -24.87 -4.67 -8.46
C GLY A 110 -24.23 -6.04 -8.19
N GLY A 111 -23.34 -6.50 -9.07
CA GLY A 111 -22.65 -7.78 -8.97
C GLY A 111 -23.50 -8.97 -9.42
N VAL A 112 -22.85 -10.14 -9.59
CA VAL A 112 -23.47 -11.38 -10.09
C VAL A 112 -24.67 -11.80 -9.24
N PHE A 113 -24.56 -11.64 -7.92
CA PHE A 113 -25.59 -12.02 -6.95
C PHE A 113 -26.44 -10.85 -6.43
N LYS A 114 -26.34 -9.65 -7.04
CA LYS A 114 -27.06 -8.44 -6.62
C LYS A 114 -26.75 -7.97 -5.19
N ILE A 115 -25.56 -8.29 -4.68
CA ILE A 115 -25.13 -7.91 -3.31
C ILE A 115 -25.01 -6.39 -3.16
N THR A 116 -24.57 -5.69 -4.21
CA THR A 116 -24.30 -4.25 -4.21
C THR A 116 -25.37 -3.45 -4.96
N GLU A 117 -26.50 -4.08 -5.27
CA GLU A 117 -27.63 -3.44 -5.94
C GLU A 117 -28.11 -2.20 -5.14
N GLY A 118 -28.26 -1.08 -5.85
CA GLY A 118 -28.67 0.20 -5.25
C GLY A 118 -27.56 0.95 -4.49
N PHE A 119 -26.35 0.39 -4.34
CA PHE A 119 -25.26 1.06 -3.61
C PHE A 119 -24.79 2.32 -4.34
N VAL A 120 -24.74 2.31 -5.67
CA VAL A 120 -24.39 3.51 -6.46
C VAL A 120 -25.37 4.65 -6.20
N VAL A 121 -26.68 4.35 -6.14
CA VAL A 121 -27.72 5.36 -5.87
C VAL A 121 -27.53 5.96 -4.47
N LYS A 122 -27.13 5.13 -3.51
CA LYS A 122 -26.98 5.54 -2.10
C LYS A 122 -25.67 6.25 -1.78
N PHE A 123 -24.55 5.77 -2.32
CA PHE A 123 -23.19 6.20 -1.94
C PHE A 123 -22.44 6.94 -3.05
N GLY A 124 -22.97 6.93 -4.29
CA GLY A 124 -22.39 7.58 -5.45
C GLY A 124 -21.34 6.74 -6.18
N LYS A 125 -21.15 7.05 -7.47
CA LYS A 125 -20.18 6.37 -8.36
C LYS A 125 -18.72 6.57 -7.95
N GLU A 126 -18.43 7.60 -7.17
CA GLU A 126 -17.07 7.82 -6.66
C GLU A 126 -16.66 6.78 -5.61
N ARG A 127 -17.63 6.24 -4.87
CA ARG A 127 -17.41 5.28 -3.77
C ARG A 127 -17.73 3.84 -4.15
N VAL A 128 -18.48 3.60 -5.22
CA VAL A 128 -18.79 2.26 -5.75
C VAL A 128 -18.31 2.20 -7.20
N ARG A 129 -17.15 1.60 -7.43
CA ARG A 129 -16.44 1.68 -8.71
C ARG A 129 -16.35 0.33 -9.41
N ASN A 130 -16.80 0.30 -10.66
CA ASN A 130 -16.46 -0.79 -11.57
C ASN A 130 -14.97 -0.72 -11.92
N THR A 131 -14.32 -1.88 -11.93
CA THR A 131 -12.93 -2.03 -12.34
C THR A 131 -12.82 -2.90 -13.59
N PRO A 132 -11.74 -2.75 -14.38
CA PRO A 132 -11.42 -3.74 -15.40
C PRO A 132 -11.18 -5.14 -14.80
N LEU A 133 -11.05 -6.14 -15.68
CA LEU A 133 -10.61 -7.49 -15.32
C LEU A 133 -9.10 -7.47 -14.99
N CYS A 134 -8.77 -7.10 -13.76
CA CYS A 134 -7.38 -6.95 -13.28
C CYS A 134 -7.26 -7.10 -11.76
N GLU A 135 -7.39 -8.32 -11.25
CA GLU A 135 -7.43 -8.66 -9.82
C GLU A 135 -6.21 -8.14 -9.05
N SER A 136 -5.00 -8.28 -9.62
CA SER A 136 -3.77 -7.76 -9.02
C SER A 136 -3.81 -6.24 -8.88
N ALA A 137 -4.27 -5.53 -9.91
CA ALA A 137 -4.30 -4.08 -9.88
C ALA A 137 -5.27 -3.55 -8.80
N ILE A 138 -6.46 -4.13 -8.71
CA ILE A 138 -7.49 -3.65 -7.75
C ILE A 138 -7.10 -3.92 -6.30
N VAL A 139 -6.43 -5.05 -6.02
CA VAL A 139 -5.85 -5.32 -4.69
C VAL A 139 -4.74 -4.31 -4.37
N GLY A 140 -3.85 -4.04 -5.32
CA GLY A 140 -2.79 -3.04 -5.16
C GLY A 140 -3.34 -1.62 -4.93
N ILE A 141 -4.42 -1.24 -5.61
CA ILE A 141 -5.11 0.04 -5.39
C ILE A 141 -5.75 0.06 -3.99
N GLY A 142 -6.41 -1.03 -3.58
CA GLY A 142 -6.96 -1.15 -2.23
C GLY A 142 -5.89 -0.99 -1.13
N LEU A 143 -4.74 -1.61 -1.32
CA LEU A 143 -3.57 -1.41 -0.47
C LEU A 143 -3.12 0.06 -0.46
N GLY A 144 -2.96 0.68 -1.62
CA GLY A 144 -2.58 2.10 -1.73
C GLY A 144 -3.56 3.05 -1.03
N LEU A 145 -4.87 2.78 -1.13
CA LEU A 145 -5.92 3.52 -0.41
C LEU A 145 -5.75 3.37 1.11
N SER A 146 -5.55 2.13 1.60
CA SER A 146 -5.34 1.87 3.03
C SER A 146 -4.13 2.63 3.60
N LEU A 147 -3.04 2.70 2.83
CA LEU A 147 -1.84 3.46 3.19
C LEU A 147 -2.06 4.98 3.22
N LYS A 148 -3.08 5.47 2.51
CA LYS A 148 -3.51 6.88 2.52
C LYS A 148 -4.66 7.16 3.49
N GLY A 149 -4.98 6.20 4.36
CA GLY A 149 -6.02 6.35 5.40
C GLY A 149 -7.45 6.16 4.89
N TYR A 150 -7.63 5.71 3.64
CA TYR A 150 -8.93 5.33 3.10
C TYR A 150 -9.27 3.89 3.45
N LYS A 151 -10.56 3.58 3.64
CA LYS A 151 -11.00 2.18 3.70
C LYS A 151 -11.26 1.66 2.30
N ALA A 152 -10.88 0.42 2.04
CA ALA A 152 -11.10 -0.21 0.75
C ALA A 152 -11.79 -1.57 0.92
N MET A 153 -12.78 -1.83 0.07
CA MET A 153 -13.36 -3.15 -0.12
C MET A 153 -13.16 -3.55 -1.58
N VAL A 154 -12.71 -4.79 -1.80
CA VAL A 154 -12.46 -5.34 -3.13
C VAL A 154 -13.31 -6.58 -3.30
N GLU A 155 -14.20 -6.57 -4.28
CA GLU A 155 -15.01 -7.71 -4.69
C GLU A 155 -14.44 -8.29 -5.99
N MET A 156 -14.05 -9.56 -5.96
CA MET A 156 -13.70 -10.32 -7.14
C MET A 156 -14.92 -11.16 -7.55
N GLN A 157 -15.19 -11.26 -8.85
CA GLN A 157 -16.37 -11.95 -9.37
C GLN A 157 -16.45 -13.42 -8.91
N PHE A 158 -15.31 -14.12 -8.90
CA PHE A 158 -15.17 -15.47 -8.35
C PHE A 158 -13.87 -15.57 -7.54
N ALA A 159 -13.92 -16.33 -6.44
CA ALA A 159 -12.78 -16.50 -5.55
C ALA A 159 -11.58 -17.19 -6.22
N ASP A 160 -11.82 -18.00 -7.26
CA ASP A 160 -10.80 -18.72 -8.04
C ASP A 160 -9.74 -17.77 -8.64
N PHE A 161 -10.14 -16.52 -8.96
CA PHE A 161 -9.26 -15.50 -9.51
C PHE A 161 -8.39 -14.79 -8.45
N VAL A 162 -8.50 -15.14 -7.17
CA VAL A 162 -7.60 -14.63 -6.12
C VAL A 162 -6.12 -14.91 -6.44
N THR A 163 -5.86 -16.00 -7.17
CA THR A 163 -4.53 -16.39 -7.63
C THR A 163 -3.91 -15.36 -8.59
N CYS A 164 -4.72 -14.64 -9.37
CA CYS A 164 -4.26 -13.54 -10.23
C CYS A 164 -3.75 -12.34 -9.39
N GLY A 165 -4.29 -12.15 -8.17
CA GLY A 165 -3.84 -11.14 -7.21
C GLY A 165 -2.77 -11.61 -6.24
N PHE A 166 -2.26 -12.84 -6.36
CA PHE A 166 -1.46 -13.50 -5.33
C PHE A 166 -0.23 -12.69 -4.90
N ASN A 167 0.50 -12.11 -5.85
CA ASN A 167 1.68 -11.31 -5.53
C ASN A 167 1.35 -10.09 -4.66
N GLN A 168 0.23 -9.41 -4.93
CA GLN A 168 -0.20 -8.26 -4.15
C GLN A 168 -0.68 -8.64 -2.76
N ILE A 169 -1.33 -9.79 -2.63
CA ILE A 169 -1.81 -10.29 -1.34
C ILE A 169 -0.62 -10.77 -0.49
N VAL A 170 0.23 -11.64 -1.03
CA VAL A 170 1.22 -12.39 -0.25
C VAL A 170 2.55 -11.67 -0.11
N ASN A 171 3.02 -11.00 -1.16
CA ASN A 171 4.35 -10.37 -1.14
C ASN A 171 4.32 -8.89 -0.76
N ASN A 172 3.17 -8.23 -0.93
CA ASN A 172 2.99 -6.82 -0.59
C ASN A 172 2.13 -6.67 0.67
N LEU A 173 0.82 -6.93 0.60
CA LEU A 173 -0.12 -6.67 1.70
C LEU A 173 0.28 -7.42 2.98
N ALA A 174 0.48 -8.74 2.92
CA ALA A 174 0.79 -9.56 4.10
C ALA A 174 2.14 -9.24 4.75
N LYS A 175 3.10 -8.70 3.99
CA LYS A 175 4.47 -8.41 4.45
C LYS A 175 4.71 -6.93 4.70
N LEU A 176 3.69 -6.08 4.53
CA LEU A 176 3.82 -4.63 4.57
C LEU A 176 4.38 -4.15 5.91
N HIS A 177 3.84 -4.67 7.00
CA HIS A 177 4.27 -4.30 8.35
C HIS A 177 5.73 -4.68 8.58
N TYR A 178 6.08 -5.94 8.34
CA TYR A 178 7.45 -6.43 8.47
C TYR A 178 8.47 -5.67 7.61
N ARG A 179 8.11 -5.33 6.37
CA ARG A 179 9.07 -4.73 5.43
C ARG A 179 9.27 -3.24 5.61
N TRP A 180 8.20 -2.51 5.95
CA TRP A 180 8.21 -1.03 5.92
C TRP A 180 7.64 -0.38 7.19
N GLY A 181 7.23 -1.16 8.19
CA GLY A 181 6.57 -0.65 9.40
C GLY A 181 5.22 0.03 9.11
N GLN A 182 4.66 -0.15 7.90
CA GLN A 182 3.45 0.53 7.48
C GLN A 182 2.20 -0.21 7.93
N HIS A 183 1.18 0.54 8.30
CA HIS A 183 -0.14 0.02 8.66
C HIS A 183 -1.08 0.09 7.45
N ALA A 184 -1.59 -1.07 7.01
CA ALA A 184 -2.73 -1.13 6.11
C ALA A 184 -4.01 -1.12 6.97
N TYR A 185 -4.69 0.03 7.04
CA TYR A 185 -5.89 0.25 7.87
C TYR A 185 -7.20 0.00 7.13
#